data_AF-A0A1V9FI79-F1
#
_entry.id   AF-A0A1V9FI79-F1
#
_cell.length_a   1.000
_cell.length_b   1.000
_cell.length_c   1.000
_cell.angle_alpha   90.00
_cell.angle_beta   90.00
_cell.angle_gamma   90.00
#
_symmetry.space_group_name_H-M   'P 1'
#
loop_
_entity.id
_entity.type
_entity.pdbx_description
1 polymer ?
#
loop_
_entity_poly.entity_id
_entity_poly.type
_entity_poly.pdbx_seq_one_letter_code
_entity_poly.pdbx_strand_id
1 'polypeptide(L)'
;MNPFIKTCFLVIAYFAIRNTTQANDGTITPSAFTTTRFITSVKSFDSVIAANATAKVCACQILNLQSNNHHVKNAVVFAEKTISEGSTDLEKAKTRLEKEKRVLRSLFYNKIQVIAERTAETDCNTLFQQMKMKQANLLLYEVLNADIVVR
;
A
#
# COMPACT_ATOMS: atom_id res chain seq x y z
N MET A 1 21.60 47.78 36.58
CA MET A 1 20.75 47.68 35.37
C MET A 1 19.34 47.34 35.84
N ASN A 2 18.39 48.26 35.66
CA ASN A 2 17.08 48.22 36.32
C ASN A 2 16.29 46.96 35.92
N PRO A 3 15.67 46.20 36.85
CA PRO A 3 14.95 44.97 36.53
C PRO A 3 13.82 45.20 35.53
N PHE A 4 13.25 46.41 35.53
CA PHE A 4 12.23 46.88 34.57
C PHE A 4 12.71 46.85 33.11
N ILE A 5 13.99 47.18 32.87
CA ILE A 5 14.55 47.25 31.51
C ILE A 5 14.73 45.83 30.94
N LYS A 6 15.13 44.86 31.78
CA LYS A 6 15.25 43.45 31.38
C LYS A 6 13.90 42.82 31.02
N THR A 7 12.84 43.13 31.77
CA THR A 7 11.48 42.65 31.45
C THR A 7 10.95 43.24 30.16
N CYS A 8 11.18 44.54 29.90
CA CYS A 8 10.79 45.16 28.63
C CYS A 8 11.48 44.52 27.41
N PHE A 9 12.78 44.22 27.50
CA PHE A 9 13.49 43.56 26.40
C PHE A 9 12.99 42.14 26.11
N LEU A 10 12.64 41.36 27.14
CA LEU A 10 12.09 40.01 26.95
C LEU A 10 10.69 40.03 26.34
N VAL A 11 9.86 41.03 26.68
CA VAL A 11 8.53 41.18 26.08
C VAL A 11 8.63 41.57 24.60
N ILE A 12 9.53 42.49 24.25
CA ILE A 12 9.74 42.89 22.85
C ILE A 12 10.29 41.72 22.00
N ALA A 13 11.21 40.94 22.55
CA ALA A 13 11.72 39.74 21.87
C ALA A 13 10.63 38.68 21.64
N TYR A 14 9.71 38.50 22.59
CA TYR A 14 8.59 37.57 22.45
C TYR A 14 7.60 37.98 21.35
N PHE A 15 7.35 39.28 21.18
CA PHE A 15 6.51 39.79 20.08
C PHE A 15 7.20 39.68 18.71
N ALA A 16 8.53 39.82 18.64
CA ALA A 16 9.26 39.69 17.39
C ALA A 16 9.28 38.25 16.85
N ILE A 17 9.43 37.25 17.73
CA ILE A 17 9.53 35.83 17.34
C ILE A 17 8.17 35.26 16.87
N ARG A 18 7.05 35.78 17.37
CA ARG A 18 5.71 35.35 16.90
C ARG A 18 5.43 35.65 15.43
N ASN A 19 6.15 36.59 14.82
CA ASN A 19 5.85 37.08 13.47
C ASN A 19 6.76 36.51 12.37
N THR A 20 7.68 35.59 12.66
CA THR A 20 8.65 35.08 11.65
C THR A 20 8.53 33.58 11.39
N THR A 21 7.32 33.09 11.12
CA THR A 21 7.15 31.80 10.43
C THR A 21 6.51 32.06 9.07
N GLN A 22 7.35 32.33 8.07
CA GLN A 22 6.93 32.36 6.67
C GLN A 22 6.99 30.93 6.12
N ALA A 23 5.82 30.32 5.95
CA ALA A 23 5.63 29.20 5.05
C ALA A 23 4.94 29.75 3.81
N ASN A 24 5.69 29.81 2.71
CA ASN A 24 5.30 29.96 1.30
C ASN A 24 4.09 30.87 0.98
N ASP A 25 4.36 31.97 0.27
CA ASP A 25 3.40 32.81 -0.46
C ASP A 25 2.38 33.63 0.35
N GLY A 26 2.83 34.25 1.45
CA GLY A 26 2.21 35.47 2.00
C GLY A 26 0.75 35.37 2.46
N THR A 27 0.19 34.16 2.52
CA THR A 27 -1.17 33.90 2.95
C THR A 27 -1.13 32.98 4.17
N ILE A 28 -1.40 33.56 5.34
CA ILE A 28 -1.48 32.84 6.61
C ILE A 28 -2.86 32.17 6.71
N THR A 29 -3.15 31.30 5.75
CA THR A 29 -4.27 30.39 5.83
C THR A 29 -3.78 29.01 5.39
N PRO A 30 -3.92 27.96 6.23
CA PRO A 30 -3.72 26.61 5.73
C PRO A 30 -4.67 26.43 4.55
N SER A 31 -4.13 26.05 3.39
CA SER A 31 -4.93 25.74 2.20
C SER A 31 -6.04 24.78 2.63
N ALA A 32 -7.30 25.21 2.50
CA ALA A 32 -8.44 24.37 2.83
C ALA A 32 -8.31 23.05 2.08
N PHE A 33 -8.44 21.93 2.79
CA PHE A 33 -8.51 20.62 2.17
C PHE A 33 -9.76 20.60 1.30
N THR A 34 -9.58 20.56 -0.02
CA THR A 34 -10.69 20.39 -0.95
C THR A 34 -10.61 19.01 -1.57
N THR A 35 -11.74 18.32 -1.59
CA THR A 35 -11.88 16.99 -2.21
C THR A 35 -11.41 17.02 -3.66
N THR A 36 -11.65 18.12 -4.37
CA THR A 36 -11.19 18.32 -5.76
C THR A 36 -9.66 18.35 -5.87
N ARG A 37 -8.95 19.09 -4.99
CA ARG A 37 -7.48 19.10 -5.00
C ARG A 37 -6.91 17.74 -4.65
N PHE A 38 -7.49 17.06 -3.66
CA PHE A 38 -7.10 15.69 -3.31
C PHE A 38 -7.28 14.73 -4.50
N ILE A 39 -8.46 14.72 -5.14
CA ILE A 39 -8.73 13.87 -6.31
C ILE A 39 -7.78 14.21 -7.46
N THR A 40 -7.49 15.48 -7.72
CA THR A 40 -6.55 15.90 -8.77
C THR A 40 -5.13 15.44 -8.46
N SER A 41 -4.69 15.55 -7.20
CA SER A 41 -3.39 15.02 -6.77
C SER A 41 -3.30 13.50 -6.91
N VAL A 42 -4.35 12.77 -6.50
CA VAL A 42 -4.42 11.30 -6.68
C VAL A 42 -4.37 10.94 -8.17
N LYS A 43 -5.16 11.58 -9.02
CA LYS A 43 -5.13 11.36 -10.48
C LYS A 43 -3.77 11.64 -11.10
N SER A 44 -3.09 12.70 -10.65
CA SER A 44 -1.75 13.03 -11.12
C SER A 44 -0.74 11.96 -10.74
N PHE A 45 -0.84 11.44 -9.51
CA PHE A 45 -0.01 10.33 -9.02
C PHE A 45 -0.29 9.03 -9.79
N ASP A 46 -1.56 8.71 -10.01
CA ASP A 46 -1.98 7.55 -10.81
C ASP A 46 -1.46 7.65 -12.25
N SER A 47 -1.44 8.86 -12.83
CA SER A 47 -0.92 9.07 -14.19
C SER A 47 0.60 8.89 -14.31
N VAL A 48 1.35 9.26 -13.26
CA VAL A 48 2.80 9.03 -13.19
C VAL A 48 3.11 7.55 -12.98
N ILE A 49 2.26 6.83 -12.22
CA ILE A 49 2.37 5.37 -12.08
C ILE A 49 2.05 4.68 -13.41
N ALA A 50 0.99 5.10 -14.10
CA ALA A 50 0.59 4.52 -15.38
C ALA A 50 1.65 4.73 -16.48
N ALA A 51 2.33 5.87 -16.51
CA ALA A 51 3.40 6.16 -17.47
C ALA A 51 4.66 5.28 -17.27
N ASN A 52 4.86 4.73 -16.06
CA ASN A 52 5.98 3.87 -15.71
C ASN A 52 5.56 2.41 -15.46
N ALA A 53 4.34 2.02 -15.88
CA ALA A 53 3.85 0.67 -15.70
C ALA A 53 4.60 -0.31 -16.62
N THR A 54 5.70 -0.86 -16.12
CA THR A 54 6.30 -2.06 -16.69
C THR A 54 5.25 -3.16 -16.75
N ALA A 55 5.24 -3.95 -17.82
CA ALA A 55 4.28 -5.04 -17.95
C ALA A 55 4.49 -6.04 -16.79
N LYS A 56 3.42 -6.40 -16.08
CA LYS A 56 3.48 -7.29 -14.91
C LYS A 56 2.57 -8.48 -15.09
N VAL A 57 2.92 -9.59 -14.46
CA VAL A 57 2.06 -10.75 -14.24
C VAL A 57 1.70 -10.86 -12.77
N CYS A 58 0.45 -11.21 -12.52
CA CYS A 58 -0.05 -11.48 -11.20
C CYS A 58 -0.59 -12.90 -11.11
N ALA A 59 -0.15 -13.64 -10.09
CA ALA A 59 -0.75 -14.89 -9.67
C ALA A 59 -1.52 -14.67 -8.36
N CYS A 60 -2.63 -15.37 -8.19
CA CYS A 60 -3.56 -15.20 -7.09
C CYS A 60 -4.09 -16.55 -6.60
N GLN A 61 -4.18 -16.70 -5.28
CA GLN A 61 -4.91 -17.79 -4.63
C GLN A 61 -5.91 -17.24 -3.62
N ILE A 62 -7.15 -17.73 -3.70
CA ILE A 62 -8.19 -17.49 -2.70
C ILE A 62 -8.18 -18.67 -1.73
N LEU A 63 -8.04 -18.37 -0.45
CA LEU A 63 -7.79 -19.31 0.62
C LEU A 63 -8.90 -19.24 1.69
N ASN A 64 -9.28 -20.40 2.20
CA ASN A 64 -9.89 -20.53 3.51
C ASN A 64 -8.80 -20.96 4.49
N LEU A 65 -8.55 -20.12 5.49
CA LEU A 65 -7.55 -20.33 6.52
C LEU A 65 -8.25 -20.75 7.81
N GLN A 66 -7.77 -21.80 8.43
CA GLN A 66 -8.29 -22.30 9.70
C GLN A 66 -7.12 -22.54 10.67
N SER A 67 -7.33 -22.10 11.89
CA SER A 67 -6.56 -22.38 13.10
C SER A 67 -7.54 -22.82 14.19
N ASN A 68 -7.06 -23.44 15.27
CA ASN A 68 -7.91 -24.11 16.27
C ASN A 68 -9.09 -23.25 16.77
N ASN A 69 -8.90 -21.94 16.90
CA ASN A 69 -9.92 -20.99 17.35
C ASN A 69 -10.21 -19.87 16.35
N HIS A 70 -9.69 -19.94 15.13
CA HIS A 70 -9.79 -18.83 14.17
C HIS A 70 -10.01 -19.32 12.75
N HIS A 71 -10.97 -18.71 12.06
CA HIS A 71 -11.32 -19.05 10.70
C HIS A 71 -11.41 -17.78 9.86
N VAL A 72 -10.59 -17.71 8.81
CA VAL A 72 -10.63 -16.63 7.82
C VAL A 72 -11.11 -17.22 6.51
N LYS A 73 -12.22 -16.71 5.99
CA LYS A 73 -12.76 -17.12 4.69
C LYS A 73 -12.39 -16.11 3.62
N ASN A 74 -12.23 -16.57 2.38
CA ASN A 74 -11.97 -15.74 1.21
C ASN A 74 -10.75 -14.80 1.34
N ALA A 75 -9.71 -15.28 2.03
CA ALA A 75 -8.43 -14.58 2.11
C ALA A 75 -7.71 -14.69 0.77
N VAL A 76 -7.28 -13.57 0.19
CA VAL A 76 -6.62 -13.54 -1.11
C VAL A 76 -5.16 -13.21 -0.92
N VAL A 77 -4.29 -14.08 -1.45
CA VAL A 77 -2.84 -13.87 -1.49
C VAL A 77 -2.45 -13.71 -2.94
N PHE A 78 -1.73 -12.63 -3.23
CA PHE A 78 -1.23 -12.32 -4.56
C PHE A 78 0.30 -12.47 -4.61
N ALA A 79 0.83 -12.79 -5.78
CA ALA A 79 2.23 -12.65 -6.10
C ALA A 79 2.38 -11.92 -7.43
N GLU A 80 3.11 -10.82 -7.40
CA GLU A 80 3.38 -9.95 -8.52
C GLU A 80 4.80 -10.19 -9.03
N LYS A 81 4.97 -10.28 -10.35
CA LYS A 81 6.26 -10.31 -11.00
C LYS A 81 6.30 -9.39 -12.21
N THR A 82 7.41 -8.68 -12.40
CA THR A 82 7.64 -7.92 -13.63
C THR A 82 7.91 -8.88 -14.80
N ILE A 83 7.27 -8.64 -15.95
CA ILE A 83 7.44 -9.47 -17.15
C ILE A 83 8.83 -9.22 -17.74
N SER A 84 9.58 -10.30 -17.87
CA SER A 84 10.91 -10.36 -18.49
C SER A 84 11.01 -11.50 -19.51
N GLU A 85 10.37 -12.64 -19.21
CA GLU A 85 10.47 -13.91 -19.93
C GLU A 85 9.08 -14.53 -20.20
N GLY A 86 7.98 -13.86 -19.81
CA GLY A 86 6.61 -14.30 -20.10
C GLY A 86 6.13 -15.46 -19.21
N SER A 87 6.03 -16.67 -19.76
CA SER A 87 5.42 -17.83 -19.07
C SER A 87 6.21 -18.30 -17.83
N THR A 88 7.54 -18.20 -17.86
CA THR A 88 8.41 -18.54 -16.72
C THR A 88 8.19 -17.60 -15.54
N ASP A 89 7.82 -16.35 -15.81
CA ASP A 89 7.57 -15.36 -14.77
C ASP A 89 6.28 -15.65 -13.99
N LEU A 90 5.27 -16.18 -14.69
CA LEU A 90 4.06 -16.66 -14.04
C LEU A 90 4.34 -17.86 -13.12
N GLU A 91 5.20 -18.78 -13.54
CA GLU A 91 5.60 -19.92 -12.71
C GLU A 91 6.42 -19.49 -11.49
N LYS A 92 7.31 -18.52 -11.64
CA LYS A 92 8.05 -17.91 -10.52
C LYS A 92 7.09 -17.27 -9.52
N ALA A 93 6.08 -16.53 -9.99
CA ALA A 93 5.05 -15.93 -9.14
C ALA A 93 4.23 -17.00 -8.39
N LYS A 94 3.79 -18.06 -9.09
CA LYS A 94 3.09 -19.20 -8.46
C LYS A 94 3.95 -19.91 -7.42
N THR A 95 5.23 -20.10 -7.72
CA THR A 95 6.19 -20.72 -6.78
C THR A 95 6.33 -19.88 -5.51
N ARG A 96 6.34 -18.54 -5.63
CA ARG A 96 6.38 -17.65 -4.47
C ARG A 96 5.12 -17.78 -3.60
N LEU A 97 3.94 -17.88 -4.21
CA LEU A 97 2.68 -18.16 -3.49
C LEU A 97 2.73 -19.49 -2.75
N GLU A 98 3.21 -20.55 -3.39
CA GLU A 98 3.30 -21.87 -2.76
C GLU A 98 4.26 -21.88 -1.57
N LYS A 99 5.39 -21.17 -1.68
CA LYS A 99 6.32 -20.96 -0.56
C LYS A 99 5.63 -20.24 0.59
N GLU A 100 4.93 -19.14 0.30
CA GLU A 100 4.22 -18.37 1.33
C GLU A 100 3.12 -19.19 2.00
N LYS A 101 2.32 -19.92 1.21
CA LYS A 101 1.30 -20.84 1.72
C LYS A 101 1.90 -21.90 2.66
N ARG A 102 3.09 -22.42 2.36
CA ARG A 102 3.80 -23.36 3.24
C ARG A 102 4.21 -22.70 4.56
N VAL A 103 4.71 -21.47 4.51
CA VAL A 103 5.05 -20.67 5.71
C VAL A 103 3.80 -20.39 6.54
N LEU A 104 2.71 -19.92 5.92
CA LEU A 104 1.43 -19.68 6.58
C LEU A 104 0.90 -20.93 7.28
N ARG A 105 1.03 -22.09 6.62
CA ARG A 105 0.61 -23.37 7.18
C ARG A 105 1.44 -23.77 8.40
N SER A 106 2.75 -23.52 8.34
CA SER A 106 3.68 -23.91 9.40
C SER A 106 3.60 -23.01 10.62
N LEU A 107 3.30 -21.71 10.44
CA LEU A 107 3.39 -20.71 11.49
C LEU A 107 2.03 -20.32 12.10
N PHE A 108 0.97 -20.25 11.30
CA PHE A 108 -0.28 -19.59 11.70
C PHE A 108 -1.53 -20.47 11.58
N TYR A 109 -1.62 -21.28 10.53
CA TYR A 109 -2.85 -22.00 10.18
C TYR A 109 -2.59 -23.49 9.99
N ASN A 110 -3.16 -24.33 10.86
CA ASN A 110 -3.03 -25.78 10.73
C ASN A 110 -3.71 -26.32 9.46
N LYS A 111 -4.73 -25.63 8.96
CA LYS A 111 -5.45 -26.01 7.74
C LYS A 111 -5.61 -24.83 6.80
N ILE A 112 -5.15 -25.01 5.57
CA ILE A 112 -5.32 -24.05 4.47
C ILE A 112 -5.98 -24.80 3.31
N GLN A 113 -7.08 -24.25 2.80
CA GLN A 113 -7.78 -24.77 1.63
C GLN A 113 -7.77 -23.73 0.53
N VAL A 114 -7.28 -24.10 -0.65
CA VAL A 114 -7.38 -23.27 -1.86
C VAL A 114 -8.77 -23.43 -2.45
N ILE A 115 -9.49 -22.32 -2.60
CA ILE A 115 -10.85 -22.28 -3.13
C ILE A 115 -10.82 -22.01 -4.63
N ALA A 116 -9.94 -21.11 -5.05
CA ALA A 116 -9.79 -20.72 -6.44
C ALA A 116 -8.39 -20.16 -6.69
N GLU A 117 -7.94 -20.33 -7.93
CA GLU A 117 -6.70 -19.74 -8.44
C GLU A 117 -7.01 -18.86 -9.64
N ARG A 118 -6.29 -17.75 -9.75
CA ARG A 118 -6.41 -16.79 -10.85
C ARG A 118 -5.03 -16.31 -11.25
N THR A 119 -4.89 -16.02 -12.53
CA THR A 119 -3.67 -15.44 -13.11
C THR A 119 -4.08 -14.37 -14.10
N ALA A 120 -3.33 -13.28 -14.16
CA ALA A 120 -3.58 -12.21 -15.11
C ALA A 120 -2.27 -11.50 -15.50
N GLU A 121 -2.19 -11.02 -16.73
CA GLU A 121 -1.11 -10.16 -17.23
C GLU A 121 -1.39 -8.69 -16.87
N THR A 122 -1.58 -8.43 -15.57
CA THR A 122 -1.83 -7.11 -15.02
C THR A 122 -1.23 -7.02 -13.62
N ASP A 123 -1.18 -5.82 -13.05
CA ASP A 123 -0.73 -5.63 -11.68
C ASP A 123 -1.73 -6.23 -10.68
N CYS A 124 -1.21 -6.69 -9.54
CA CYS A 124 -2.06 -7.41 -8.58
C CYS A 124 -3.11 -6.53 -7.91
N ASN A 125 -2.88 -5.21 -7.83
CA ASN A 125 -3.84 -4.28 -7.24
C ASN A 125 -5.05 -4.11 -8.15
N THR A 126 -4.84 -3.93 -9.46
CA THR A 126 -5.90 -3.86 -10.47
C THR A 126 -6.71 -5.15 -10.47
N LEU A 127 -6.04 -6.32 -10.45
CA LEU A 127 -6.72 -7.61 -10.37
C LEU A 127 -7.56 -7.72 -9.09
N PHE A 128 -7.03 -7.29 -7.94
CA PHE A 128 -7.76 -7.31 -6.68
C PHE A 128 -9.02 -6.43 -6.73
N GLN A 129 -8.92 -5.20 -7.25
CA GLN A 129 -10.07 -4.31 -7.37
C GLN A 129 -11.15 -4.90 -8.28
N GLN A 130 -10.77 -5.48 -9.42
CA GLN A 130 -11.70 -6.16 -10.32
C GLN A 130 -12.40 -7.35 -9.63
N MET A 131 -11.67 -8.12 -8.82
CA MET A 131 -12.22 -9.22 -8.05
C MET A 131 -13.16 -8.73 -6.95
N LYS A 132 -12.79 -7.66 -6.24
CA LYS A 132 -13.58 -7.07 -5.15
C LYS A 132 -14.90 -6.47 -5.63
N MET A 133 -14.94 -5.92 -6.84
CA MET A 133 -16.18 -5.49 -7.49
C MET A 133 -17.16 -6.64 -7.73
N LYS A 134 -16.65 -7.85 -8.01
CA LYS A 134 -17.46 -9.06 -8.22
C LYS A 134 -17.82 -9.78 -6.92
N GLN A 135 -16.93 -9.72 -5.93
CA GLN A 135 -17.06 -10.40 -4.65
C GLN A 135 -16.62 -9.46 -3.52
N ALA A 136 -17.61 -8.82 -2.88
CA ALA A 136 -17.34 -7.83 -1.83
C ALA A 136 -16.70 -8.41 -0.56
N ASN A 137 -16.83 -9.72 -0.34
CA ASN A 137 -16.35 -10.44 0.84
C ASN A 137 -14.91 -10.96 0.71
N LEU A 138 -14.15 -10.50 -0.29
CA LEU A 138 -12.73 -10.83 -0.43
C LEU A 138 -11.89 -10.02 0.56
N LEU A 139 -11.03 -10.73 1.29
CA LEU A 139 -10.09 -10.14 2.24
C LEU A 139 -8.69 -10.20 1.65
N LEU A 140 -8.10 -9.04 1.35
CA LEU A 140 -6.71 -8.98 0.92
C LEU A 140 -5.81 -9.37 2.10
N TYR A 141 -5.06 -10.45 1.95
CA TYR A 141 -4.06 -10.84 2.93
C TYR A 141 -2.74 -10.13 2.65
N GLU A 142 -2.17 -10.35 1.47
CA GLU A 142 -0.88 -9.79 1.09
C GLU A 142 -0.68 -9.80 -0.44
N VAL A 143 0.15 -8.88 -0.92
CA VAL A 143 0.69 -8.86 -2.28
C VAL A 143 2.19 -9.10 -2.21
N LEU A 144 2.63 -10.30 -2.58
CA LEU A 144 4.03 -10.72 -2.55
C LEU A 144 4.78 -10.20 -3.77
N ASN A 145 5.98 -9.68 -3.57
CA ASN A 145 6.87 -9.35 -4.67
C ASN A 145 7.72 -10.58 -5.04
N ALA A 146 7.48 -11.14 -6.23
CA ALA A 146 8.21 -12.30 -6.77
C ALA A 146 9.46 -11.91 -7.59
N ASP A 147 9.77 -10.62 -7.73
CA ASP A 147 11.06 -10.16 -8.24
C ASP A 147 12.17 -10.25 -7.19
N ILE A 148 11.80 -10.29 -5.90
CA ILE A 148 12.75 -10.46 -4.80
C ILE A 148 13.19 -11.92 -4.73
N VAL A 149 14.48 -12.16 -5.01
CA VAL A 149 15.12 -13.47 -4.80
C VAL A 149 15.30 -13.66 -3.30
N VAL A 150 14.37 -14.39 -2.67
CA VAL A 150 14.56 -14.86 -1.29
C VAL A 150 15.54 -16.04 -1.34
N ARG A 151 16.79 -15.78 -0.93
CA ARG A 151 17.85 -16.79 -0.77
C ARG A 151 17.55 -17.73 0.39
#